data_AF-A0A0L0GZ14-F1
#
_entry.id   AF-A0A0L0GZ14-F1
#
_cell.length_a   1.000
_cell.length_b   1.000
_cell.length_c   1.000
_cell.angle_alpha   90.00
_cell.angle_beta   90.00
_cell.angle_gamma   90.00
#
_symmetry.space_group_name_H-M   'P 1'
#
loop_
_entity.id
_entity.type
_entity.pdbx_description
1 polymer ?
#
loop_
_entity_poly.entity_id
_entity_poly.type
_entity_poly.pdbx_seq_one_letter_code
_entity_poly.pdbx_strand_id
1 'polypeptide(L)'
;MNNLNANASISKAENIITYLFENGGGNNKMEDELFKAMGFIADAKEAISNNQPEFSADVCDSVSCAMVEINRIRIIADRYSCSRFTEEDEEDEDFVMFRLIVSLATEACRRLKTAENEIFN
;
A
#
# COMPACT_ATOMS: atom_id res chain seq x y z
N MET A 1 3.56 -1.02 25.45
CA MET A 1 2.57 -0.12 24.83
C MET A 1 2.93 0.29 23.40
N ASN A 2 4.19 0.16 22.94
CA ASN A 2 4.62 0.71 21.64
C ASN A 2 4.32 -0.17 20.41
N ASN A 3 4.28 -1.51 20.53
CA ASN A 3 3.89 -2.37 19.40
C ASN A 3 2.43 -2.14 18.93
N LEU A 4 1.55 -1.70 19.84
CA LEU A 4 0.14 -1.41 19.51
C LEU A 4 0.01 -0.26 18.50
N ASN A 5 0.95 0.68 18.49
CA ASN A 5 0.88 1.84 17.61
C ASN A 5 1.33 1.48 16.17
N ALA A 6 2.41 0.70 16.04
CA ALA A 6 2.84 0.18 14.74
C ALA A 6 1.77 -0.72 14.10
N ASN A 7 1.19 -1.63 14.90
CA ASN A 7 0.14 -2.52 14.40
C ASN A 7 -1.12 -1.75 13.97
N ALA A 8 -1.63 -0.85 14.81
CA ALA A 8 -2.81 -0.06 14.46
C ALA A 8 -2.62 0.72 13.15
N SER A 9 -1.41 1.22 12.88
CA SER A 9 -1.08 1.88 11.62
C SER A 9 -0.99 0.90 10.44
N ILE A 10 -0.36 -0.26 10.62
CA ILE A 10 -0.33 -1.33 9.60
C ILE A 10 -1.75 -1.76 9.21
N SER A 11 -2.61 -2.09 10.18
CA SER A 11 -3.98 -2.53 9.90
C SER A 11 -4.81 -1.45 9.21
N LYS A 12 -4.61 -0.16 9.55
CA LYS A 12 -5.30 0.95 8.88
C LYS A 12 -4.88 1.07 7.41
N ALA A 13 -3.59 0.91 7.13
CA ALA A 13 -3.09 0.91 5.76
C ALA A 13 -3.65 -0.27 4.95
N GLU A 14 -3.62 -1.48 5.50
CA GLU A 14 -4.17 -2.68 4.85
C GLU A 14 -5.66 -2.51 4.53
N ASN A 15 -6.47 -2.05 5.50
CA ASN A 15 -7.91 -1.83 5.29
C ASN A 15 -8.20 -0.86 4.14
N ILE A 16 -7.43 0.21 4.01
CA ILE A 16 -7.59 1.16 2.91
C ILE A 16 -7.27 0.50 1.57
N ILE A 17 -6.14 -0.22 1.48
CA ILE A 17 -5.70 -0.88 0.25
C ILE A 17 -6.73 -1.92 -0.18
N THR A 18 -7.14 -2.81 0.72
CA THR A 18 -8.19 -3.81 0.45
C THR A 18 -9.51 -3.15 0.03
N TYR A 19 -9.94 -2.08 0.69
CA TYR A 19 -11.15 -1.36 0.31
C TYR A 19 -11.09 -0.82 -1.13
N LEU A 20 -9.96 -0.18 -1.50
CA LEU A 20 -9.78 0.42 -2.81
C LEU A 20 -9.70 -0.61 -3.94
N PHE A 21 -8.97 -1.72 -3.72
CA PHE A 21 -8.57 -2.62 -4.81
C PHE A 21 -9.27 -3.98 -4.83
N GLU A 22 -9.73 -4.48 -3.69
CA GLU A 22 -10.37 -5.81 -3.61
C GLU A 22 -11.89 -5.70 -3.54
N ASN A 23 -12.41 -4.65 -2.90
CA ASN A 23 -13.85 -4.45 -2.73
C ASN A 23 -14.48 -3.50 -3.77
N GLY A 24 -13.72 -3.07 -4.79
CA GLY A 24 -14.21 -2.17 -5.83
C GLY A 24 -14.53 -0.75 -5.31
N GLY A 25 -13.95 -0.34 -4.19
CA GLY A 25 -14.15 0.97 -3.56
C GLY A 25 -13.47 2.16 -4.27
N GLY A 26 -13.07 2.00 -5.53
CA GLY A 26 -12.48 3.06 -6.34
C GLY A 26 -13.48 4.17 -6.61
N ASN A 27 -13.44 5.23 -5.82
CA ASN A 27 -14.16 6.47 -6.09
C ASN A 27 -13.17 7.61 -6.35
N ASN A 28 -13.70 8.82 -6.60
CA ASN A 28 -12.97 10.05 -6.89
C ASN A 28 -11.95 10.49 -5.80
N LYS A 29 -11.79 9.73 -4.71
CA LYS A 29 -10.89 9.96 -3.58
C LYS A 29 -9.79 8.90 -3.45
N MET A 30 -9.59 8.08 -4.48
CA MET A 30 -8.55 7.04 -4.50
C MET A 30 -7.17 7.60 -4.13
N GLU A 31 -6.79 8.76 -4.68
CA GLU A 31 -5.52 9.41 -4.38
C GLU A 31 -5.41 9.82 -2.90
N ASP A 32 -6.46 10.45 -2.35
CA ASP A 32 -6.51 10.85 -0.94
C ASP A 32 -6.40 9.64 0.01
N GLU A 33 -7.08 8.55 -0.31
CA GLU A 33 -7.04 7.32 0.48
C GLU A 33 -5.67 6.64 0.38
N LEU A 34 -5.05 6.59 -0.81
CA LEU A 34 -3.67 6.11 -0.97
C LEU A 34 -2.68 6.98 -0.20
N PHE A 35 -2.86 8.30 -0.18
CA PHE A 35 -2.04 9.21 0.59
C PHE A 35 -2.15 8.95 2.10
N LYS A 36 -3.37 8.71 2.61
CA LYS A 36 -3.59 8.28 4.00
C LYS A 36 -2.91 6.95 4.31
N ALA A 37 -3.02 5.97 3.41
CA ALA A 37 -2.36 4.67 3.58
C ALA A 37 -0.84 4.82 3.68
N MET A 38 -0.22 5.65 2.83
CA MET A 38 1.20 5.97 2.93
C MET A 38 1.57 6.64 4.26
N GLY A 39 0.71 7.55 4.76
CA GLY A 39 0.88 8.17 6.07
C GLY A 39 0.93 7.13 7.21
N PHE A 40 -0.02 6.20 7.23
CA PHE A 40 0.00 5.13 8.23
C PHE A 40 1.23 4.21 8.11
N ILE A 41 1.71 3.92 6.90
CA ILE A 41 2.93 3.13 6.71
C ILE A 41 4.17 3.88 7.23
N ALA A 42 4.23 5.19 7.04
CA ALA A 42 5.28 6.03 7.61
C ALA A 42 5.24 6.04 9.14
N ASP A 43 4.06 6.20 9.74
CA ASP A 43 3.87 6.13 11.19
C ASP A 43 4.30 4.76 11.76
N ALA A 44 3.97 3.66 11.05
CA ALA A 44 4.39 2.32 11.43
C ALA A 44 5.91 2.18 11.39
N LYS A 45 6.56 2.66 10.31
CA LYS A 45 8.01 2.65 10.16
C LYS A 45 8.71 3.45 11.26
N GLU A 46 8.20 4.63 11.59
CA GLU A 46 8.74 5.47 12.66
C GLU A 46 8.59 4.76 14.02
N ALA A 47 7.42 4.19 14.30
CA ALA A 47 7.17 3.48 15.55
C ALA A 47 8.12 2.28 15.73
N ILE A 48 8.40 1.53 14.66
CA ILE A 48 9.36 0.41 14.63
C ILE A 48 10.80 0.93 14.86
N SER A 49 11.21 1.95 14.09
CA SER A 49 12.58 2.48 14.12
C SER A 49 12.95 3.13 15.45
N ASN A 50 12.02 3.86 16.08
CA ASN A 50 12.29 4.62 17.30
C ASN A 50 12.23 3.78 18.58
N ASN A 51 11.49 2.67 18.57
CA ASN A 51 11.21 1.93 19.81
C ASN A 51 11.86 0.55 19.85
N GLN A 52 12.25 -0.02 18.70
CA GLN A 52 12.73 -1.39 18.63
C GLN A 52 13.93 -1.50 17.68
N PRO A 53 15.10 -1.01 18.11
CA PRO A 53 16.37 -1.23 17.39
C PRO A 53 16.75 -2.72 17.28
N GLU A 54 16.03 -3.59 17.98
CA GLU A 54 16.17 -5.05 17.99
C GLU A 54 15.36 -5.75 16.90
N PHE A 55 14.39 -5.07 16.27
CA PHE A 55 13.74 -5.63 15.10
C PHE A 55 14.72 -5.68 13.94
N SER A 56 14.77 -6.83 13.27
CA SER A 56 15.71 -7.05 12.19
C SER A 56 15.48 -6.01 11.08
N ALA A 57 16.53 -5.73 10.33
CA ALA A 57 16.45 -4.93 9.12
C ALA A 57 15.29 -5.37 8.20
N ASP A 58 14.85 -6.64 8.31
CA ASP A 58 13.79 -7.26 7.51
C ASP A 58 12.38 -6.69 7.77
N VAL A 59 12.06 -6.28 9.01
CA VAL A 59 10.76 -5.66 9.33
C VAL A 59 10.67 -4.27 8.70
N CYS A 60 11.72 -3.48 8.88
CA CYS A 60 11.85 -2.15 8.26
C CYS A 60 11.90 -2.22 6.73
N ASP A 61 12.52 -3.27 6.18
CA ASP A 61 12.55 -3.54 4.75
C ASP A 61 11.16 -3.90 4.22
N SER A 62 10.41 -4.76 4.93
CA SER A 62 9.04 -5.14 4.56
C SER A 62 8.09 -3.93 4.55
N VAL A 63 8.14 -3.07 5.56
CA VAL A 63 7.33 -1.83 5.60
C VAL A 63 7.77 -0.86 4.48
N SER A 64 9.08 -0.76 4.21
CA SER A 64 9.59 0.08 3.11
C SER A 64 9.19 -0.46 1.74
N CYS A 65 9.17 -1.77 1.54
CA CYS A 65 8.69 -2.42 0.32
C CYS A 65 7.21 -2.14 0.09
N ALA A 66 6.36 -2.24 1.11
CA ALA A 66 4.94 -1.89 1.00
C ALA A 66 4.75 -0.44 0.52
N MET A 67 5.55 0.48 1.05
CA MET A 67 5.53 1.90 0.64
C MET A 67 5.93 2.08 -0.83
N VAL A 68 6.92 1.32 -1.32
CA VAL A 68 7.34 1.33 -2.72
C VAL A 68 6.20 0.86 -3.63
N GLU A 69 5.51 -0.24 -3.29
CA GLU A 69 4.42 -0.75 -4.12
C GLU A 69 3.23 0.22 -4.18
N ILE A 70 2.88 0.87 -3.07
CA ILE A 70 1.81 1.88 -3.06
C ILE A 70 2.19 3.12 -3.86
N ASN A 71 3.45 3.56 -3.80
CA ASN A 71 3.90 4.67 -4.62
C ASN A 71 3.91 4.32 -6.13
N ARG A 72 4.20 3.06 -6.48
CA ARG A 72 4.06 2.57 -7.87
C ARG A 72 2.61 2.62 -8.33
N ILE A 73 1.66 2.18 -7.48
CA ILE A 73 0.23 2.30 -7.77
C ILE A 73 -0.14 3.76 -8.05
N ARG A 74 0.32 4.70 -7.22
CA ARG A 74 0.04 6.13 -7.42
C ARG A 74 0.60 6.66 -8.74
N ILE A 75 1.85 6.36 -9.08
CA ILE A 75 2.48 6.80 -10.34
C ILE A 75 1.74 6.23 -11.55
N ILE A 76 1.33 4.96 -11.46
CA ILE A 76 0.55 4.30 -12.50
C ILE A 76 -0.81 4.99 -12.62
N ALA A 77 -1.59 5.06 -11.54
CA ALA A 77 -2.92 5.67 -11.55
C ALA A 77 -2.91 7.12 -12.08
N ASP A 78 -1.92 7.93 -11.69
CA ASP A 78 -1.73 9.31 -12.17
C ASP A 78 -1.50 9.35 -13.70
N ARG A 79 -0.58 8.52 -14.22
CA ARG A 79 -0.31 8.45 -15.66
C ARG A 79 -1.54 8.02 -16.46
N TYR A 80 -2.28 7.02 -15.99
CA TYR A 80 -3.46 6.50 -16.69
C TYR A 80 -4.66 7.45 -16.60
N SER A 81 -4.80 8.20 -15.51
CA SER A 81 -5.81 9.26 -15.42
C SER A 81 -5.55 10.45 -16.37
N CYS A 82 -4.29 10.67 -16.76
CA CYS A 82 -3.87 11.80 -17.60
C CYS A 82 -3.75 11.45 -19.10
N SER A 83 -3.65 10.17 -19.46
CA SER A 83 -3.45 9.74 -20.84
C SER A 83 -4.77 9.56 -21.57
N ARG A 84 -5.12 10.53 -22.42
CA ARG A 84 -6.18 10.40 -23.43
C ARG A 84 -5.69 9.47 -24.55
N PHE A 85 -6.07 8.20 -24.53
CA PHE A 85 -5.92 7.30 -25.67
C PHE A 85 -7.28 7.05 -26.32
N THR A 86 -7.29 6.38 -27.47
CA THR A 86 -8.44 6.26 -28.37
C THR A 86 -9.23 4.98 -28.08
N GLU A 87 -10.56 5.07 -28.11
CA GLU A 87 -11.60 4.10 -27.65
C GLU A 87 -11.42 2.61 -28.04
N GLU A 88 -10.54 2.24 -28.98
CA GLU A 88 -10.37 0.84 -29.42
C GLU A 88 -9.26 0.07 -28.68
N ASP A 89 -8.30 0.76 -28.05
CA ASP A 89 -7.21 0.14 -27.25
C ASP A 89 -7.46 0.23 -25.72
N GLU A 90 -8.52 0.94 -25.30
CA GLU A 90 -8.80 1.27 -23.89
C GLU A 90 -9.18 0.04 -23.04
N GLU A 91 -9.99 -0.90 -23.55
CA GLU A 91 -10.50 -2.01 -22.70
C GLU A 91 -9.41 -3.02 -22.28
N ASP A 92 -8.49 -3.36 -23.20
CA ASP A 92 -7.43 -4.33 -22.94
C ASP A 92 -6.29 -3.72 -22.11
N GLU A 93 -5.91 -2.46 -22.38
CA GLU A 93 -4.90 -1.76 -21.59
C GLU A 93 -5.42 -1.44 -20.18
N ASP A 94 -6.67 -0.97 -20.03
CA ASP A 94 -7.27 -0.70 -18.72
C ASP A 94 -7.37 -1.98 -17.89
N PHE A 95 -7.70 -3.12 -18.51
CA PHE A 95 -7.74 -4.41 -17.81
C PHE A 95 -6.34 -4.85 -17.35
N VAL A 96 -5.32 -4.74 -18.20
CA VAL A 96 -3.93 -5.09 -17.84
C VAL A 96 -3.43 -4.18 -16.71
N MET A 97 -3.78 -2.90 -16.75
CA MET A 97 -3.35 -1.92 -15.77
C MET A 97 -4.07 -2.04 -14.44
N PHE A 98 -5.38 -2.29 -14.47
CA PHE A 98 -6.13 -2.67 -13.28
C PHE A 98 -5.53 -3.92 -12.63
N ARG A 99 -5.19 -4.95 -13.42
CA ARG A 99 -4.53 -6.16 -12.90
C ARG A 99 -3.16 -5.87 -12.30
N LEU A 100 -2.36 -5.00 -12.91
CA LEU A 100 -1.07 -4.59 -12.35
C LEU A 100 -1.24 -3.86 -11.03
N ILE A 101 -2.16 -2.90 -10.96
CA ILE A 101 -2.50 -2.16 -9.75
C ILE A 101 -2.95 -3.10 -8.62
N VAL A 102 -3.86 -4.02 -8.91
CA VAL A 102 -4.32 -5.03 -7.94
C VAL A 102 -3.17 -5.92 -7.48
N SER A 103 -2.28 -6.34 -8.38
CA SER A 103 -1.11 -7.17 -8.03
C SER A 103 -0.15 -6.44 -7.09
N LEU A 104 0.11 -5.14 -7.34
CA LEU A 104 0.93 -4.30 -6.48
C LEU A 104 0.27 -4.10 -5.10
N ALA A 105 -1.06 -3.92 -5.06
CA ALA A 105 -1.83 -3.78 -3.83
C ALA A 105 -1.76 -5.05 -2.97
N THR A 106 -1.94 -6.23 -3.59
CA THR A 106 -1.80 -7.52 -2.92
C THR A 106 -0.40 -7.72 -2.35
N GLU A 107 0.65 -7.36 -3.10
CA GLU A 107 2.03 -7.44 -2.62
C GLU A 107 2.27 -6.49 -1.44
N ALA A 108 1.74 -5.26 -1.47
CA ALA A 108 1.80 -4.33 -0.35
C ALA A 108 1.15 -4.93 0.92
N CYS A 109 -0.06 -5.48 0.81
CA CYS A 109 -0.75 -6.14 1.93
C CYS A 109 0.04 -7.35 2.46
N ARG A 110 0.64 -8.15 1.57
CA ARG A 110 1.47 -9.30 1.96
C ARG A 110 2.69 -8.86 2.77
N ARG A 111 3.36 -7.77 2.35
CA ARG A 111 4.52 -7.19 3.05
C ARG A 111 4.14 -6.64 4.41
N LEU A 112 3.01 -5.94 4.50
CA LEU A 112 2.47 -5.43 5.76
C LEU A 112 2.14 -6.56 6.75
N LYS A 113 1.50 -7.64 6.29
CA LYS A 113 1.26 -8.85 7.10
C LYS A 113 2.54 -9.54 7.54
N THR A 114 3.57 -9.55 6.69
CA THR A 114 4.88 -10.12 7.05
C THR A 114 5.50 -9.32 8.19
N ALA A 115 5.54 -7.99 8.06
CA ALA A 115 6.01 -7.10 9.12
C ALA A 115 5.20 -7.25 10.41
N GLU A 116 3.88 -7.35 10.33
CA GLU A 116 3.04 -7.61 11.51
C GLU A 116 3.43 -8.93 12.20
N ASN A 117 3.54 -10.03 11.46
CA ASN A 117 3.92 -11.32 12.03
C ASN A 117 5.32 -11.32 12.69
N GLU A 118 6.28 -10.59 12.13
CA GLU A 118 7.64 -10.48 12.66
C GLU A 118 7.74 -9.56 13.88
N ILE A 119 6.81 -8.61 14.06
CA ILE A 119 6.77 -7.73 15.23
C ILE A 119 6.29 -8.46 16.50
N PHE A 120 5.58 -9.57 16.34
CA PHE A 120 4.81 -10.21 17.42
C PHE A 120 5.12 -11.70 17.66
N ASN A 121 5.99 -12.32 16.86
CA ASN A 121 6.56 -13.65 17.13
C ASN A 121 7.99 -13.53 17.68
#